data_AF-A0AAW9W8E9-F1
#
_entry.id   AF-A0AAW9W8E9-F1
#
_cell.length_a   1.000
_cell.length_b   1.000
_cell.length_c   1.000
_cell.angle_alpha   90.00
_cell.angle_beta   90.00
_cell.angle_gamma   90.00
#
_symmetry.space_group_name_H-M   'P 1'
#
loop_
_entity.id
_entity.type
_entity.pdbx_description
1 polymer ?
#
loop_
_entity_poly.entity_id
_entity_poly.type
_entity_poly.pdbx_seq_one_letter_code
_entity_poly.pdbx_strand_id
1 'polypeptide(L)'
;TYTHEMTHDSDQDIYLGGYGRRSGLGPEFFAKGLLQAPDHPYDATITINSILKHSKSDSLEGSRLQVLDPTERFQNSADLQNYVHNMFDLIY
;
A
#
# COMPACT_ATOMS: atom_id res chain seq x y z
N THR A 1 -8.25 3.09 -7.91
CA THR A 1 -7.80 3.16 -9.32
C THR A 1 -6.52 3.95 -9.57
N TYR A 2 -6.35 5.19 -9.10
CA TYR A 2 -5.15 5.99 -9.45
C TYR A 2 -3.80 5.30 -9.14
N THR A 3 -3.61 4.76 -7.93
CA THR A 3 -2.36 4.05 -7.57
C THR A 3 -2.15 2.76 -8.35
N HIS A 4 -3.23 2.13 -8.83
CA HIS A 4 -3.18 0.93 -9.65
C HIS A 4 -2.58 1.25 -11.02
N GLU A 5 -3.15 2.24 -11.73
CA GLU A 5 -2.66 2.66 -13.03
C GLU A 5 -1.25 3.28 -12.96
N MET A 6 -0.96 4.03 -11.90
CA MET A 6 0.39 4.57 -11.68
C MET A 6 1.42 3.46 -11.45
N THR A 7 1.03 2.34 -10.82
CA THR A 7 1.92 1.19 -10.72
C THR A 7 2.20 0.60 -12.09
N HIS A 8 1.19 0.42 -12.94
CA HIS A 8 1.37 -0.10 -14.30
C HIS A 8 2.34 0.73 -15.14
N ASP A 9 2.22 2.05 -15.01
CA ASP A 9 3.02 3.02 -15.76
C ASP A 9 4.47 3.07 -15.26
N SER A 10 4.68 3.00 -13.95
CA SER A 10 5.98 3.32 -13.33
C SER A 10 6.73 2.12 -12.74
N ASP A 11 6.18 0.90 -12.76
CA ASP A 11 6.83 -0.25 -12.10
C ASP A 11 8.15 -0.67 -12.76
N GLN A 12 8.33 -0.48 -14.07
CA GLN A 12 9.55 -0.94 -14.75
C GLN A 12 10.78 -0.16 -14.31
N ASP A 13 10.65 1.16 -14.20
CA ASP A 13 11.79 2.07 -14.05
C ASP A 13 11.88 2.73 -12.67
N ILE A 14 10.74 2.92 -11.98
CA ILE A 14 10.69 3.69 -10.72
C ILE A 14 10.52 2.77 -9.51
N TYR A 15 9.44 2.01 -9.43
CA TYR A 15 9.13 1.25 -8.21
C TYR A 15 10.06 0.04 -7.98
N LEU A 16 10.58 -0.56 -9.05
CA LEU A 16 11.40 -1.78 -8.97
C LEU A 16 12.92 -1.51 -9.09
N GLY A 17 13.35 -0.27 -8.82
CA GLY A 17 14.76 0.10 -8.84
C GLY A 17 15.42 0.06 -10.22
N GLY A 18 14.63 0.13 -11.30
CA GLY A 18 15.13 0.20 -12.68
C GLY A 18 15.46 -1.13 -13.34
N TYR A 19 15.14 -2.27 -12.72
CA TYR A 19 15.45 -3.60 -13.27
C TYR A 19 14.31 -4.21 -14.10
N GLY A 20 13.20 -3.50 -14.24
CA GLY A 20 12.00 -4.03 -14.86
C GLY A 20 11.28 -5.08 -14.01
N ARG A 21 10.17 -5.58 -14.55
CA ARG A 21 9.37 -6.64 -13.93
C ARG A 21 10.13 -7.98 -13.95
N ARG A 22 9.92 -8.80 -12.93
CA ARG A 22 10.41 -10.19 -12.93
C ARG A 22 9.77 -10.98 -14.08
N SER A 23 10.59 -11.68 -14.86
CA SER A 23 10.10 -12.52 -15.96
C SER A 23 9.03 -13.51 -15.50
N GLY A 24 7.96 -13.62 -16.28
CA GLY A 24 6.78 -14.45 -15.98
C GLY A 24 5.73 -13.79 -15.07
N LEU A 25 6.02 -12.62 -14.47
CA LEU A 25 5.03 -11.86 -13.71
C LEU A 25 4.45 -10.71 -14.55
N GLY A 26 3.13 -10.71 -14.70
CA GLY A 26 2.40 -9.66 -15.41
C GLY A 26 2.26 -8.37 -14.59
N PRO A 27 1.83 -7.27 -15.24
CA PRO A 27 1.74 -5.95 -14.62
C PRO A 27 0.74 -5.91 -13.44
N GLU A 28 -0.39 -6.63 -13.55
CA GLU A 28 -1.42 -6.73 -12.50
C GLU A 28 -0.92 -7.27 -11.16
N PHE A 29 0.11 -8.12 -11.19
CA PHE A 29 0.71 -8.68 -9.97
C PHE A 29 1.29 -7.57 -9.08
N PHE A 30 1.97 -6.59 -9.69
CA PHE A 30 2.61 -5.50 -8.97
C PHE A 30 1.60 -4.45 -8.51
N ALA A 31 0.54 -4.20 -9.29
CA ALA A 31 -0.51 -3.29 -8.88
C ALA A 31 -1.38 -3.91 -7.76
N LYS A 32 -2.26 -4.87 -8.08
CA LYS A 32 -3.24 -5.42 -7.12
C LYS A 32 -2.62 -6.23 -6.00
N GLY A 33 -1.48 -6.88 -6.26
CA GLY A 33 -0.84 -7.78 -5.31
C GLY A 33 0.14 -7.10 -4.36
N LEU A 34 0.61 -5.87 -4.67
CA LEU A 34 1.73 -5.27 -3.94
C LEU A 34 1.58 -3.76 -3.69
N LEU A 35 1.44 -2.93 -4.73
CA LEU A 35 1.67 -1.48 -4.64
C LEU A 35 0.40 -0.62 -4.72
N GLN A 36 -0.76 -1.23 -4.99
CA GLN A 36 -2.04 -0.55 -4.95
C GLN A 36 -2.47 -0.26 -3.49
N ALA A 37 -2.88 0.99 -3.24
CA ALA A 37 -3.58 1.37 -2.01
C ALA A 37 -4.96 0.68 -1.91
N PRO A 38 -5.44 0.37 -0.70
CA PRO A 38 -6.77 -0.21 -0.49
C PRO A 38 -7.86 0.69 -1.09
N ASP A 39 -8.96 0.08 -1.55
CA ASP A 39 -10.09 0.81 -2.12
C ASP A 39 -10.95 1.45 -1.00
N HIS A 40 -11.05 0.79 0.16
CA HIS A 40 -11.77 1.27 1.34
C HIS A 40 -10.98 1.10 2.64
N PRO A 41 -11.23 1.94 3.67
CA PRO A 41 -10.53 1.84 4.95
C PRO A 41 -10.81 0.55 5.74
N TYR A 42 -11.90 -0.16 5.40
CA TYR A 42 -12.33 -1.40 6.05
C TYR A 42 -12.00 -2.67 5.25
N ASP A 43 -11.31 -2.54 4.11
CA ASP A 43 -10.90 -3.70 3.33
C ASP A 43 -9.90 -4.55 4.13
N ALA A 44 -10.26 -5.83 4.35
CA ALA A 44 -9.44 -6.80 5.08
C ALA A 44 -8.35 -7.40 4.19
N THR A 45 -7.55 -6.53 3.58
CA THR A 45 -6.44 -6.87 2.67
C THR A 45 -5.12 -6.40 3.24
N ILE A 46 -4.05 -7.16 2.98
CA ILE A 46 -2.68 -6.74 3.26
C ILE A 46 -2.25 -5.78 2.15
N THR A 47 -2.39 -4.49 2.42
CA THR A 47 -2.10 -3.40 1.49
C THR A 47 -1.45 -2.23 2.23
N ILE A 48 -0.82 -1.31 1.50
CA ILE A 48 -0.28 -0.08 2.07
C ILE A 48 -1.16 1.08 1.60
N ASN A 49 -1.88 1.71 2.52
CA ASN A 49 -2.50 2.99 2.21
C ASN A 49 -1.41 4.04 1.98
N SER A 50 -1.25 4.48 0.75
CA SER A 50 -0.22 5.45 0.32
C SER A 50 -0.80 6.79 -0.11
N ILE A 51 -2.12 6.95 -0.15
CA ILE A 51 -2.76 8.11 -0.78
C ILE A 51 -3.92 8.71 0.03
N LEU A 52 -4.72 7.89 0.71
CA LEU A 52 -5.93 8.37 1.38
C LEU A 52 -5.59 8.86 2.79
N LYS A 53 -6.01 10.08 3.12
CA LYS A 53 -6.05 10.56 4.50
C LYS A 53 -7.45 10.34 5.06
N HIS A 54 -7.52 9.69 6.22
CA HIS A 54 -8.76 9.43 6.95
C HIS A 54 -8.82 10.28 8.23
N SER A 55 -10.02 10.49 8.74
CA SER A 55 -10.24 11.17 10.02
C SER A 55 -10.80 10.22 11.07
N LYS A 56 -10.36 10.38 12.32
CA LYS A 56 -10.95 9.67 13.47
C LYS A 56 -12.41 10.06 13.74
N SER A 57 -12.88 11.16 13.16
CA SER A 57 -14.29 11.55 13.20
C SER A 57 -15.14 10.86 12.13
N ASP A 58 -14.53 10.12 11.19
CA ASP A 58 -15.26 9.45 10.13
C ASP A 58 -16.14 8.35 10.70
N SER A 59 -17.35 8.20 10.15
CA SER A 59 -18.31 7.18 10.58
C SER A 59 -17.80 5.75 10.45
N LEU A 60 -16.74 5.54 9.64
CA LEU A 60 -16.11 4.26 9.38
C LEU A 60 -14.89 3.97 10.28
N GLU A 61 -14.48 4.89 11.17
CA GLU A 61 -13.27 4.73 12.00
C GLU A 61 -13.32 3.44 12.85
N GLY A 62 -14.50 3.05 13.36
CA GLY A 62 -14.68 1.82 14.13
C GLY A 62 -14.39 0.53 13.36
N SER A 63 -14.29 0.61 12.03
CA SER A 63 -13.99 -0.50 11.11
C SER A 63 -12.68 -0.31 10.35
N ARG A 64 -11.87 0.70 10.69
CA ARG A 64 -10.64 0.99 9.95
C ARG A 64 -9.59 -0.08 10.20
N LEU A 65 -9.14 -0.70 9.12
CA LEU A 65 -8.03 -1.67 9.08
C LEU A 65 -6.75 -1.09 8.48
N GLN A 66 -6.84 0.10 7.87
CA GLN A 66 -5.76 0.72 7.09
C GLN A 66 -5.14 1.92 7.80
N VAL A 67 -3.95 2.39 7.38
CA VAL A 67 -3.26 3.57 7.97
C VAL A 67 -4.13 4.83 7.88
N LEU A 68 -4.16 5.64 8.96
CA LEU A 68 -4.96 6.88 9.06
C LEU A 68 -4.43 8.00 8.16
N ASP A 69 -3.15 8.37 8.31
CA ASP A 69 -2.48 9.36 7.46
C ASP A 69 -1.14 8.80 6.97
N PRO A 70 -0.98 8.49 5.67
CA PRO A 70 0.25 7.94 5.12
C PRO A 70 1.43 8.90 5.20
N THR A 71 1.15 10.22 5.10
CA THR A 71 2.19 11.25 5.11
C THR A 71 2.75 11.51 6.50
N GLU A 72 2.08 11.06 7.55
CA GLU A 72 2.62 11.03 8.91
C GLU A 72 3.27 9.69 9.24
N ARG A 73 2.64 8.58 8.80
CA ARG A 73 3.09 7.22 9.15
C ARG A 73 4.38 6.79 8.45
N PHE A 74 4.62 7.27 7.23
CA PHE A 74 5.72 6.83 6.38
C PHE A 74 6.63 8.01 6.00
N GLN A 75 7.63 8.33 6.82
CA GLN A 75 8.61 9.38 6.51
C GLN A 75 9.81 8.84 5.73
N ASN A 76 10.09 7.55 5.87
CA ASN A 76 11.22 6.88 5.24
C ASN A 76 10.95 5.37 5.08
N SER A 77 11.89 4.68 4.43
CA SER A 77 11.79 3.23 4.19
C SER A 77 11.81 2.40 5.47
N ALA A 78 12.49 2.84 6.53
CA ALA A 78 12.51 2.14 7.80
C ALA A 78 11.15 2.20 8.50
N ASP A 79 10.42 3.31 8.39
CA ASP A 79 9.05 3.41 8.94
C ASP A 79 8.08 2.45 8.28
N LEU A 80 8.21 2.29 6.94
CA LEU A 80 7.43 1.33 6.17
C LEU A 80 7.81 -0.10 6.56
N GLN A 81 9.10 -0.41 6.67
CA GLN A 81 9.57 -1.72 7.12
C GLN A 81 9.03 -2.06 8.51
N ASN A 82 9.14 -1.12 9.47
CA ASN A 82 8.63 -1.30 10.83
C ASN A 82 7.11 -1.47 10.85
N TYR A 83 6.37 -0.75 9.99
CA TYR A 83 4.93 -0.94 9.85
C TYR A 83 4.57 -2.35 9.40
N VAL A 84 5.18 -2.80 8.30
CA VAL A 84 4.90 -4.12 7.71
C VAL A 84 5.32 -5.23 8.67
N HIS A 85 6.46 -5.07 9.36
CA HIS A 85 6.91 -6.01 10.39
C HIS A 85 5.85 -6.16 11.49
N ASN A 86 5.43 -5.06 12.13
CA ASN A 86 4.44 -5.11 13.21
C ASN A 86 3.06 -5.61 12.74
N MET A 87 2.68 -5.33 11.49
CA MET A 87 1.47 -5.88 10.90
C MET A 87 1.53 -7.41 10.80
N PHE A 88 2.67 -7.96 10.36
CA PHE A 88 2.87 -9.39 10.26
C PHE A 88 3.07 -10.05 11.64
N ASP A 89 3.70 -9.39 12.61
CA ASP A 89 3.80 -9.88 14.00
C ASP A 89 2.43 -10.08 14.67
N LEU A 90 1.41 -9.30 14.25
CA LEU A 90 0.06 -9.47 14.75
C LEU A 90 -0.70 -10.61 14.06
N ILE A 91 -0.34 -10.91 12.80
CA ILE A 91 -1.03 -11.91 11.97
C ILE A 91 -0.42 -13.32 12.16
N TYR A 92 0.88 -13.42 12.46
CA TYR A 92 1.59 -14.68 12.72
C TYR A 92 1.57 -15.09 14.19
#